data_AF-A0A0G1P5C6-F1
#
_entry.id   AF-A0A0G1P5C6-F1
#
_cell.length_a   1.000
_cell.length_b   1.000
_cell.length_c   1.000
_cell.angle_alpha   90.00
_cell.angle_beta   90.00
_cell.angle_gamma   90.00
#
_symmetry.space_group_name_H-M   'P 1'
#
loop_
_entity.id
_entity.type
_entity.pdbx_description
1 polymer ?
#
loop_
_entity_poly.entity_id
_entity_poly.type
_entity_poly.pdbx_seq_one_letter_code
_entity_poly.pdbx_strand_id
1 'polypeptide(L)'
;PGSVFSPTSEGTNWLVAQGLAKALTVTELNALTHDSSANTQQKNSLEQMEEGERELITKLKVEGPMGVNEIARKSNLSAGEILGRLLQLEIKGWIVEERGMWKAV
;
A
#
# COMPACT_ATOMS: atom_id res chain seq x y z
N PRO A 1 6.28 -12.00 -18.09
CA PRO A 1 7.58 -11.77 -18.74
C PRO A 1 8.55 -11.26 -17.68
N GLY A 2 9.85 -11.46 -17.85
CA GLY A 2 10.84 -11.11 -16.82
C GLY A 2 12.25 -11.04 -17.36
N SER A 3 13.23 -10.93 -16.46
CA SER A 3 14.64 -10.85 -16.82
C SER A 3 15.05 -12.02 -17.73
N VAL A 4 15.79 -11.72 -18.81
CA VAL A 4 16.32 -12.73 -19.74
C VAL A 4 17.35 -13.66 -19.09
N PHE A 5 17.91 -13.27 -17.94
CA PHE A 5 18.84 -14.09 -17.17
C PHE A 5 18.14 -14.97 -16.11
N SER A 6 16.82 -14.83 -15.94
CA SER A 6 16.07 -15.63 -14.97
C SER A 6 15.52 -16.91 -15.64
N PRO A 7 15.89 -18.11 -15.17
CA PRO A 7 15.35 -19.36 -15.70
C PRO A 7 13.82 -19.43 -15.63
N THR A 8 13.23 -18.85 -14.58
CA THR A 8 11.77 -18.86 -14.39
C THR A 8 11.01 -17.99 -15.40
N SER A 9 11.71 -17.11 -16.14
CA SER A 9 11.11 -16.22 -17.12
C SER A 9 11.26 -16.70 -18.57
N GLU A 10 12.04 -17.75 -18.82
CA GLU A 10 12.37 -18.25 -20.17
C GLU A 10 11.11 -18.59 -20.97
N GLY A 11 10.21 -19.41 -20.42
CA GLY A 11 8.98 -19.83 -21.11
C GLY A 11 8.04 -18.66 -21.42
N THR A 12 7.82 -17.75 -20.47
CA THR A 12 6.97 -16.58 -20.71
C THR A 12 7.57 -15.65 -21.75
N ASN A 13 8.89 -15.47 -21.75
CA ASN A 13 9.57 -14.64 -22.75
C ASN A 13 9.52 -15.29 -24.14
N TRP A 14 9.65 -16.61 -24.23
CA TRP A 14 9.49 -17.35 -25.48
C TRP A 14 8.09 -17.18 -26.09
N LEU A 15 7.03 -17.30 -25.28
CA LEU A 15 5.64 -17.11 -25.74
C LEU A 15 5.40 -15.70 -26.32
N VAL A 16 5.99 -14.68 -25.68
CA VAL A 16 5.91 -13.30 -26.16
C VAL A 16 6.71 -13.13 -27.46
N ALA A 17 7.89 -13.72 -27.56
CA ALA A 17 8.72 -13.66 -28.76
C ALA A 17 8.08 -14.35 -29.98
N GLN A 18 7.33 -15.43 -29.76
CA GLN A 18 6.57 -16.13 -30.82
C GLN A 18 5.25 -15.44 -31.18
N GLY A 19 4.88 -14.35 -30.48
CA GLY A 19 3.60 -13.67 -30.70
C GLY A 19 2.37 -14.44 -30.21
N LEU A 20 2.57 -15.52 -29.45
CA LEU A 20 1.49 -16.33 -28.87
C LEU A 20 0.88 -15.69 -27.62
N ALA A 21 1.62 -14.77 -26.98
CA ALA A 21 1.17 -14.01 -25.84
C ALA A 21 1.57 -12.53 -25.98
N LYS A 22 0.74 -11.63 -25.43
CA LYS A 22 1.03 -10.20 -25.31
C LYS A 22 1.28 -9.84 -23.86
N ALA A 23 2.37 -9.13 -23.58
CA ALA A 23 2.58 -8.52 -22.27
C ALA A 23 1.57 -7.39 -22.06
N LEU A 24 0.88 -7.38 -20.92
CA LEU A 24 -0.10 -6.35 -20.57
C LEU A 24 0.40 -5.53 -19.39
N THR A 25 0.04 -4.24 -19.41
CA THR A 25 0.11 -3.36 -18.25
C THR A 25 -1.12 -3.53 -17.37
N VAL A 26 -1.04 -3.07 -16.11
CA VAL A 26 -2.19 -3.09 -15.17
C VAL A 26 -3.39 -2.33 -15.74
N THR A 27 -3.14 -1.20 -16.41
CA THR A 27 -4.20 -0.39 -17.05
C THR A 27 -4.89 -1.15 -18.19
N GLU A 28 -4.12 -1.82 -19.05
CA GLU A 28 -4.69 -2.65 -20.13
C GLU A 28 -5.46 -3.85 -19.59
N LEU A 29 -4.99 -4.47 -18.51
CA LEU A 29 -5.67 -5.58 -17.85
C LEU A 29 -7.05 -5.13 -17.31
N ASN A 30 -7.11 -4.02 -16.60
CA ASN A 30 -8.36 -3.46 -16.06
C ASN A 30 -9.38 -3.12 -17.15
N ALA A 31 -8.90 -2.63 -18.29
CA ALA A 31 -9.77 -2.33 -19.43
C ALA A 31 -10.37 -3.60 -20.04
N LEU A 32 -9.62 -4.70 -20.07
CA LEU A 32 -10.06 -6.00 -20.62
C LEU A 32 -10.99 -6.77 -19.69
N THR A 33 -10.75 -6.72 -18.38
CA THR A 33 -11.54 -7.47 -17.40
C THR A 33 -12.83 -6.74 -17.00
N HIS A 34 -13.03 -5.48 -17.44
CA HIS A 34 -14.04 -4.54 -16.91
C HIS A 34 -14.01 -4.41 -15.38
N ASP A 35 -12.93 -4.92 -14.79
CA ASP A 35 -12.80 -5.05 -13.37
C ASP A 35 -11.85 -3.93 -12.97
N SER A 36 -12.42 -2.89 -12.35
CA SER A 36 -11.65 -1.78 -11.76
C SER A 36 -10.85 -2.25 -10.53
N SER A 37 -10.56 -3.54 -10.44
CA SER A 37 -10.16 -4.25 -9.24
C SER A 37 -8.65 -4.23 -8.96
N ALA A 38 -7.84 -3.68 -9.87
CA ALA A 38 -6.51 -3.22 -9.47
C ALA A 38 -6.58 -2.06 -8.47
N ASN A 39 -7.72 -1.36 -8.38
CA ASN A 39 -7.99 -0.42 -7.29
C ASN A 39 -8.66 -1.10 -6.09
N THR A 40 -9.04 -2.39 -6.17
CA THR A 40 -9.73 -3.12 -5.11
C THR A 40 -8.78 -3.57 -4.00
N GLN A 41 -7.47 -3.73 -4.24
CA GLN A 41 -6.53 -3.87 -3.11
C GLN A 41 -6.40 -2.57 -2.29
N GLN A 42 -6.46 -1.39 -2.92
CA GLN A 42 -6.50 -0.11 -2.21
C GLN A 42 -7.88 0.24 -1.63
N LYS A 43 -8.99 -0.09 -2.32
CA LYS A 43 -10.36 0.14 -1.84
C LYS A 43 -10.79 -0.81 -0.73
N ASN A 44 -10.44 -2.10 -0.80
CA ASN A 44 -10.73 -3.05 0.30
C ASN A 44 -9.99 -2.67 1.58
N SER A 45 -8.85 -1.97 1.46
CA SER A 45 -8.09 -1.50 2.61
C SER A 45 -8.75 -0.29 3.29
N LEU A 46 -9.47 0.57 2.56
CA LEU A 46 -10.21 1.72 3.12
C LEU A 46 -11.53 1.31 3.80
N GLU A 47 -12.19 0.26 3.30
CA GLU A 47 -13.44 -0.27 3.86
C GLU A 47 -13.23 -1.09 5.14
N GLN A 48 -12.00 -1.56 5.40
CA GLN A 48 -11.61 -2.26 6.63
C GLN A 48 -10.90 -1.37 7.67
N MET A 49 -10.85 -0.05 7.44
CA MET A 49 -10.24 0.85 8.41
C MET A 49 -11.16 1.09 9.60
N GLU A 50 -10.65 0.82 10.80
CA GLU A 50 -11.31 1.27 12.03
C GLU A 50 -11.38 2.81 12.04
N GLU A 51 -12.43 3.38 12.64
CA GLU A 51 -12.60 4.84 12.74
C GLU A 51 -11.35 5.52 13.34
N GLY A 52 -10.72 4.86 14.33
CA GLY A 52 -9.49 5.33 14.94
C GLY A 52 -8.26 5.34 14.02
N GLU A 53 -8.21 4.47 13.00
CA GLU A 53 -7.16 4.49 11.97
C GLU A 53 -7.34 5.67 11.02
N ARG A 54 -8.59 5.99 10.64
CA ARG A 54 -8.90 7.12 9.75
C ARG A 54 -8.59 8.46 10.40
N GLU A 55 -8.96 8.63 11.66
CA GLU A 55 -8.63 9.83 12.41
C GLU A 55 -7.12 10.04 12.50
N LEU A 56 -6.35 8.96 12.73
CA LEU A 56 -4.90 9.02 12.85
C LEU A 56 -4.24 9.45 11.53
N ILE A 57 -4.64 8.87 10.40
CA ILE A 57 -4.14 9.31 9.08
C ILE A 57 -4.52 10.76 8.81
N THR A 58 -5.76 11.16 9.13
CA THR A 58 -6.23 12.53 8.90
C THR A 58 -5.40 13.52 9.72
N LYS A 59 -5.10 13.21 10.98
CA LYS A 59 -4.21 14.03 11.82
C LYS A 59 -2.81 14.13 11.22
N LEU A 60 -2.21 13.01 10.79
CA LEU A 60 -0.88 13.01 10.15
C LEU A 60 -0.86 13.79 8.81
N LYS A 61 -1.97 13.81 8.06
CA LYS A 61 -2.10 14.61 6.84
C LYS A 61 -2.22 16.12 7.11
N VAL A 62 -2.94 16.50 8.17
CA VAL A 62 -3.19 17.91 8.50
C VAL A 62 -2.03 18.53 9.28
N GLU A 63 -1.49 17.80 10.26
CA GLU A 63 -0.47 18.31 11.18
C GLU A 63 0.98 18.02 10.72
N GLY A 64 1.15 17.09 9.78
CA GLY A 64 2.45 16.70 9.23
C GLY A 64 3.10 15.52 9.96
N PRO A 65 4.40 15.26 9.71
CA PRO A 65 5.13 14.15 10.32
C PRO A 65 5.22 14.31 11.84
N MET A 66 4.93 13.25 12.60
CA MET A 66 4.90 13.31 14.06
C MET A 66 5.58 12.10 14.71
N GLY A 67 6.14 12.31 15.91
CA GLY A 67 6.69 11.23 16.72
C GLY A 67 5.60 10.45 17.46
N VAL A 68 5.87 9.19 17.81
CA VAL A 68 4.92 8.31 18.54
C VAL A 68 4.42 8.95 19.83
N ASN A 69 5.29 9.64 20.57
CA ASN A 69 4.93 10.32 21.83
C ASN A 69 3.97 11.49 21.62
N GLU A 70 4.11 12.22 20.51
CA GLU A 70 3.22 13.33 20.18
C GLU A 70 1.85 12.82 19.75
N ILE A 71 1.83 11.76 18.94
CA ILE A 71 0.62 11.05 18.53
C ILE A 71 -0.13 10.51 19.77
N ALA A 72 0.59 9.97 20.75
CA ALA A 72 0.04 9.48 22.01
C ALA A 72 -0.62 10.58 22.84
N ARG A 73 0.04 11.74 22.97
CA ARG A 73 -0.54 12.89 23.66
C ARG A 73 -1.81 13.41 23.00
N LYS A 74 -1.88 13.41 21.66
CA LYS A 74 -3.03 13.95 20.91
C LYS A 74 -4.18 12.96 20.70
N SER A 75 -3.93 11.67 20.89
CA SER A 75 -4.94 10.63 20.70
C SER A 75 -5.44 10.04 22.01
N ASN A 76 -4.82 10.41 23.15
CA ASN A 76 -5.19 9.93 24.48
C ASN A 76 -5.20 8.39 24.60
N LEU A 77 -4.38 7.72 23.78
CA LEU A 77 -4.19 6.28 23.70
C LEU A 77 -2.82 5.91 24.27
N SER A 78 -2.64 4.67 24.69
CA SER A 78 -1.33 4.21 25.15
C SER A 78 -0.33 4.15 23.99
N ALA A 79 0.95 4.36 24.28
CA ALA A 79 2.00 4.29 23.26
C ALA A 79 2.08 2.92 22.58
N GLY A 80 1.77 1.84 23.31
CA GLY A 80 1.75 0.48 22.77
C GLY A 80 0.64 0.24 21.75
N GLU A 81 -0.57 0.73 22.03
CA GLU A 81 -1.71 0.63 21.10
C GLU A 81 -1.49 1.44 19.83
N ILE A 82 -0.90 2.64 19.97
CA ILE A 82 -0.57 3.49 18.82
C ILE A 82 0.49 2.84 17.95
N LEU A 83 1.55 2.29 18.55
CA LEU A 83 2.61 1.66 17.79
C LEU A 83 2.09 0.47 16.98
N GLY A 84 1.21 -0.36 17.57
CA GLY A 84 0.56 -1.46 16.87
C GLY A 84 -0.28 -0.98 15.67
N ARG A 85 -1.05 0.10 15.86
CA ARG A 85 -1.87 0.70 14.78
C ARG A 85 -1.02 1.32 13.68
N LEU A 86 0.05 2.02 14.03
CA LEU A 86 0.99 2.62 13.05
C LEU A 86 1.66 1.53 12.21
N LEU A 87 2.13 0.45 12.83
CA LEU A 87 2.68 -0.72 12.12
C LEU A 87 1.66 -1.33 11.15
N GLN A 88 0.41 -1.50 11.57
CA GLN A 88 -0.63 -2.04 10.70
C GLN A 88 -0.92 -1.11 9.50
N LEU A 89 -0.92 0.20 9.73
CA LEU A 89 -1.09 1.22 8.68
C LEU A 89 0.10 1.29 7.72
N GLU A 90 1.32 1.06 8.21
CA GLU A 90 2.54 0.99 7.40
C GLU A 90 2.55 -0.26 6.51
N ILE A 91 2.18 -1.41 7.06
CA ILE A 91 2.02 -2.65 6.28
C ILE A 91 0.95 -2.48 5.19
N LYS A 92 -0.14 -1.77 5.50
CA LYS A 92 -1.19 -1.41 4.54
C LYS A 92 -0.72 -0.34 3.53
N GLY A 93 0.43 0.30 3.74
CA GLY A 93 1.02 1.31 2.85
C GLY A 93 0.42 2.71 2.96
N TRP A 94 -0.32 3.02 4.03
CA TRP A 94 -0.97 4.32 4.22
C TRP A 94 -0.09 5.37 4.89
N ILE A 95 0.90 4.92 5.66
CA ILE A 95 1.86 5.76 6.36
C ILE A 95 3.25 5.18 6.20
N VAL A 96 4.27 5.99 6.44
CA VAL A 96 5.67 5.55 6.43
C VAL A 96 6.42 6.19 7.59
N GLU A 97 7.36 5.44 8.15
CA GLU A 97 8.28 5.93 9.18
C GLU A 97 9.56 6.48 8.53
N GLU A 98 9.98 7.66 8.97
CA GLU A 98 11.24 8.26 8.56
C GLU A 98 11.92 8.89 9.79
N ARG A 99 13.01 8.27 10.25
CA ARG A 99 13.87 8.78 11.35
C ARG A 99 13.13 9.01 12.67
N GLY A 100 12.22 8.12 13.04
CA GLY A 100 11.40 8.20 14.25
C GLY A 100 10.12 9.02 14.09
N MET A 101 9.84 9.53 12.88
CA MET A 101 8.67 10.35 12.58
C MET A 101 7.76 9.60 11.60
N TRP A 102 6.47 9.56 11.91
CA TRP A 102 5.46 8.92 11.06
C TRP A 102 4.81 9.97 10.17
N LYS A 103 4.71 9.69 8.87
CA LYS A 103 4.03 10.56 7.90
C LYS A 103 3.01 9.76 7.10
N ALA A 104 1.89 10.40 6.73
CA ALA A 104 0.94 9.81 5.81
C ALA A 104 1.47 9.85 4.38
N VAL A 105 1.15 8.80 3.60
CA VAL A 105 1.46 8.70 2.16
C VAL A 105 0.40 9.42 1.31
#